data_AF-A0A556N2J3-F1
#
_entry.id   AF-A0A556N2J3-F1
#
_cell.length_a   1.000
_cell.length_b   1.000
_cell.length_c   1.000
_cell.angle_alpha   90.00
_cell.angle_beta   90.00
_cell.angle_gamma   90.00
#
_symmetry.space_group_name_H-M   'P 1'
#
loop_
_entity.id
_entity.type
_entity.pdbx_description
1 polymer ?
#
loop_
_entity_poly.entity_id
_entity_poly.type
_entity_poly.pdbx_seq_one_letter_code
_entity_poly.pdbx_strand_id
1 'polypeptide(L)'
;MKPSAFLYLLFFVLIGLATTQCTNGKAPVEEGYEPDKPIEFPHDIHAGKNGIDCKFCHNAAFDEKNTGISSADICMKCHKEVKGNPAQRVENSS
;
A
#
# COMPACT_ATOMS: atom_id res chain seq x y z
N MET A 1 -18.66 50.71 16.52
CA MET A 1 -17.93 50.13 17.67
C MET A 1 -16.81 49.28 17.09
N LYS A 2 -15.54 49.68 17.23
CA LYS A 2 -14.40 48.91 16.68
C LYS A 2 -14.00 47.84 17.70
N PRO A 3 -14.00 46.55 17.33
CA PRO A 3 -13.59 45.50 18.26
C PRO A 3 -12.14 45.74 18.71
N SER A 4 -11.89 45.49 20.00
CA SER A 4 -10.56 45.68 20.60
C SER A 4 -9.54 44.79 19.90
N ALA A 5 -8.32 45.31 19.69
CA ALA A 5 -7.20 44.55 19.12
C ALA A 5 -6.96 43.20 19.84
N PHE A 6 -7.34 43.14 21.13
CA PHE A 6 -7.30 41.93 21.94
C PHE A 6 -8.16 40.79 21.38
N LEU A 7 -9.35 41.08 20.83
CA LEU A 7 -10.23 40.05 20.28
C LEU A 7 -9.64 39.41 19.02
N TYR A 8 -8.95 40.19 18.19
CA TYR A 8 -8.27 39.67 17.00
C TYR A 8 -7.09 38.77 17.37
N LEU A 9 -6.31 39.17 18.38
CA LEU A 9 -5.18 38.37 18.87
C LEU A 9 -5.66 37.03 19.42
N LEU A 10 -6.75 37.04 20.19
CA LEU A 10 -7.37 35.83 20.74
C LEU A 10 -7.90 34.90 19.62
N PHE A 11 -8.51 35.46 18.57
CA PHE A 11 -8.97 34.69 17.42
C PHE A 11 -7.81 34.04 16.66
N PHE A 12 -6.70 34.76 16.46
CA PHE A 12 -5.49 34.22 15.82
C PHE A 12 -4.86 33.07 16.62
N VAL A 13 -4.82 33.19 17.95
CA VAL A 13 -4.31 32.14 18.84
C VAL A 13 -5.20 30.89 18.79
N LEU A 14 -6.52 31.05 18.82
CA LEU A 14 -7.44 29.92 18.74
C LEU A 14 -7.39 29.21 17.39
N ILE A 15 -7.27 29.96 16.28
CA ILE A 15 -7.11 29.37 14.95
C ILE A 15 -5.77 28.61 14.85
N GLY A 16 -4.67 29.17 15.36
CA GLY A 16 -3.36 28.50 15.34
C GLY A 16 -3.32 27.22 16.19
N LEU A 17 -4.04 27.21 17.32
CA LEU A 17 -4.17 26.01 18.15
C LEU A 17 -5.02 24.92 17.45
N ALA A 18 -6.13 25.31 16.83
CA ALA A 18 -7.02 24.38 16.12
C ALA A 18 -6.34 23.74 14.88
N THR A 19 -5.56 24.50 14.11
CA THR A 19 -4.88 23.96 12.91
C THR A 19 -3.79 22.94 13.26
N THR A 20 -3.12 23.11 14.39
CA THR A 20 -2.08 22.18 14.87
C THR A 20 -2.67 20.81 15.23
N GLN A 21 -3.93 20.75 15.65
CA GLN A 21 -4.60 19.50 16.01
C GLN A 21 -5.01 18.67 14.77
N CYS A 22 -5.29 19.34 13.65
CA CYS A 22 -5.73 18.69 12.41
C CYS A 22 -4.58 18.09 11.56
N THR A 23 -3.33 18.54 11.75
CA THR A 23 -2.19 18.11 10.92
C THR A 23 -1.37 16.98 11.52
N ASN A 24 -1.54 16.69 12.81
CA ASN A 24 -0.73 15.71 13.54
C ASN A 24 -1.33 14.29 13.60
N GLY A 25 -2.50 14.07 13.00
CA GLY A 25 -3.12 12.75 12.91
C GLY A 25 -2.39 11.86 11.90
N LYS A 26 -1.38 11.12 12.34
CA LYS A 26 -0.85 9.97 11.59
C LYS A 26 -1.78 8.78 11.85
N ALA A 27 -2.38 8.22 10.81
CA ALA A 27 -3.09 6.95 10.94
C ALA A 27 -2.09 5.89 11.45
N PRO A 28 -2.45 5.08 12.46
CA PRO A 28 -1.60 3.97 12.88
C PRO A 28 -1.48 3.00 11.70
N VAL A 29 -0.24 2.77 11.25
CA VAL A 29 0.07 1.70 10.31
C VAL A 29 0.27 0.45 11.17
N GLU A 30 -0.63 -0.51 11.05
CA GLU A 30 -0.48 -1.80 11.74
C GLU A 30 0.61 -2.62 11.02
N GLU A 31 1.78 -2.71 11.64
CA GLU A 31 2.86 -3.56 11.14
C GLU A 31 2.47 -5.04 11.28
N GLY A 32 2.62 -5.82 10.19
CA GLY A 32 2.30 -7.24 10.19
C GLY A 32 0.84 -7.60 9.92
N TYR A 33 0.01 -6.63 9.50
CA TYR A 33 -1.34 -6.92 9.02
C TYR A 33 -1.30 -7.66 7.68
N GLU A 34 -1.52 -8.98 7.72
CA GLU A 34 -1.74 -9.82 6.54
C GLU A 34 -3.22 -10.25 6.51
N PRO A 35 -4.04 -9.69 5.59
CA PRO A 35 -5.41 -10.14 5.44
C PRO A 35 -5.48 -11.53 4.80
N ASP A 36 -6.53 -12.28 5.11
CA ASP A 36 -6.82 -13.55 4.43
C ASP A 36 -6.94 -13.31 2.91
N LYS A 37 -5.91 -13.76 2.18
CA LYS A 37 -5.83 -13.64 0.74
C LYS A 37 -6.58 -14.81 0.08
N PRO A 38 -7.44 -14.56 -0.94
CA PRO A 38 -8.18 -15.64 -1.61
C PRO A 38 -7.29 -16.67 -2.29
N ILE A 39 -6.07 -16.27 -2.65
CA ILE A 39 -5.04 -17.12 -3.25
C ILE A 39 -3.69 -16.83 -2.62
N GLU A 40 -2.91 -17.88 -2.38
CA GLU A 40 -1.52 -17.74 -1.97
C GLU A 40 -0.63 -17.39 -3.18
N PHE A 41 0.12 -16.30 -3.05
CA PHE A 41 1.06 -15.84 -4.06
C PHE A 41 2.47 -15.67 -3.47
N PRO A 42 3.38 -16.63 -3.68
CA PRO A 42 4.74 -16.59 -3.16
C PRO A 42 5.64 -15.68 -4.01
N HIS A 43 5.87 -14.43 -3.57
CA HIS A 43 6.72 -13.47 -4.29
C HIS A 43 8.18 -13.94 -4.42
N ASP A 44 8.68 -14.67 -3.44
CA ASP A 44 10.04 -15.24 -3.41
C ASP A 44 10.27 -16.23 -4.56
N ILE A 45 9.28 -17.02 -4.95
CA ILE A 45 9.38 -17.91 -6.09
C ILE A 45 9.42 -17.12 -7.40
N HIS A 46 8.56 -16.11 -7.53
CA HIS A 46 8.43 -15.35 -8.78
C HIS A 46 9.61 -14.39 -8.99
N ALA A 47 9.83 -13.46 -8.06
CA ALA A 47 10.87 -12.44 -8.18
C ALA A 47 12.24 -12.92 -7.69
N GLY A 48 12.27 -13.77 -6.66
CA GLY A 48 13.53 -14.25 -6.07
C GLY A 48 14.16 -15.38 -6.88
N LYS A 49 13.55 -16.57 -6.87
CA LYS A 49 14.12 -17.78 -7.50
C LYS A 49 14.07 -17.72 -9.04
N ASN A 50 12.96 -17.24 -9.60
CA ASN A 50 12.75 -17.20 -11.06
C ASN A 50 13.15 -15.86 -11.70
N GLY A 51 13.51 -14.85 -10.90
CA GLY A 51 14.02 -13.56 -11.41
C GLY A 51 13.02 -12.75 -12.25
N ILE A 52 11.71 -12.94 -12.05
CA ILE A 52 10.69 -12.18 -12.76
C ILE A 52 10.72 -10.72 -12.28
N ASP A 53 10.89 -9.79 -13.22
CA ASP A 53 10.95 -8.36 -12.91
C ASP A 53 9.65 -7.85 -12.27
N CYS A 54 9.78 -6.98 -11.26
CA CYS A 54 8.64 -6.43 -10.52
C CYS A 54 7.61 -5.74 -11.44
N LYS A 55 8.07 -5.07 -12.50
CA LYS A 55 7.22 -4.36 -13.47
C LYS A 55 6.37 -5.30 -14.31
N PHE A 56 6.74 -6.57 -14.41
CA PHE A 56 5.95 -7.54 -15.13
C PHE A 56 4.55 -7.68 -14.50
N CYS A 57 4.48 -7.74 -13.17
CA CYS A 57 3.23 -7.82 -12.43
C CYS A 57 2.71 -6.44 -11.98
N HIS A 58 3.60 -5.50 -11.66
CA HIS A 58 3.29 -4.14 -11.22
C HIS A 58 3.52 -3.13 -12.35
N ASN A 59 2.82 -3.32 -13.46
CA ASN A 59 3.01 -2.53 -14.69
C ASN A 59 2.69 -1.04 -14.54
N ALA A 60 1.80 -0.67 -13.62
CA ALA A 60 1.44 0.73 -13.34
C ALA A 60 2.24 1.36 -12.18
N ALA A 61 3.19 0.63 -11.58
CA ALA A 61 3.82 1.06 -10.32
C ALA A 61 4.65 2.35 -10.41
N PHE A 62 5.05 2.73 -11.61
CA PHE A 62 5.94 3.88 -11.82
C PHE A 62 5.22 5.08 -12.44
N ASP A 63 4.01 4.88 -12.98
CA ASP A 63 3.28 5.90 -13.75
C ASP A 63 2.00 6.37 -13.04
N GLU A 64 1.43 5.58 -12.11
CA GLU A 64 0.17 5.91 -11.45
C GLU A 64 0.26 5.89 -9.92
N LYS A 65 -0.47 6.81 -9.26
CA LYS A 65 -0.55 6.88 -7.79
C LYS A 65 -1.25 5.66 -7.16
N ASN A 66 -2.06 4.95 -7.94
CA ASN A 66 -2.75 3.73 -7.53
C ASN A 66 -2.23 2.56 -8.36
N THR A 67 -1.40 1.73 -7.74
CA THR A 67 -0.82 0.56 -8.37
C THR A 67 -1.76 -0.62 -8.12
N GLY A 68 -2.89 -0.65 -8.83
CA GLY A 68 -3.83 -1.77 -8.73
C GLY A 68 -3.13 -3.11 -9.03
N ILE A 69 -3.55 -4.17 -8.35
CA ILE A 69 -3.13 -5.54 -8.68
C ILE A 69 -3.57 -5.81 -10.13
N SER A 70 -2.63 -6.24 -10.98
CA SER A 70 -2.89 -6.56 -12.39
C SER A 70 -4.01 -7.60 -12.54
N SER A 71 -4.68 -7.58 -13.70
CA SER A 71 -5.64 -8.63 -14.09
C SER A 71 -5.02 -10.03 -13.94
N ALA A 72 -5.85 -11.02 -13.62
CA ALA A 72 -5.49 -12.44 -13.61
C ALA A 72 -4.90 -12.94 -14.95
N ASP A 73 -5.09 -12.18 -16.03
CA ASP A 73 -4.47 -12.44 -17.34
C ASP A 73 -2.93 -12.49 -17.26
N ILE A 74 -2.30 -11.72 -16.36
CA ILE A 74 -0.83 -11.74 -16.19
C ILE A 74 -0.36 -13.12 -15.73
N CYS A 75 -1.12 -13.76 -14.83
CA CYS A 75 -0.82 -15.08 -14.30
C CYS A 75 -0.85 -16.11 -15.45
N MET A 76 -1.85 -15.98 -16.32
CA MET A 76 -2.07 -16.89 -17.44
C MET A 76 -1.13 -16.67 -18.62
N LYS A 77 -0.25 -15.66 -18.59
CA LYS A 77 0.85 -15.55 -19.57
C LYS A 77 1.84 -16.70 -19.44
N CYS A 78 2.02 -17.24 -18.23
CA CYS A 78 2.92 -18.36 -17.97
C CYS A 78 2.14 -19.61 -17.53
N HIS A 79 1.12 -19.46 -16.68
CA HIS A 79 0.46 -20.62 -16.06
C HIS A 79 -0.36 -21.52 -17.00
N LYS A 80 -0.44 -21.17 -18.29
CA LYS A 80 -0.91 -22.08 -19.35
C LYS A 80 0.08 -23.22 -19.63
N GLU A 81 1.37 -22.96 -19.42
CA GLU A 81 2.47 -23.89 -19.74
C GLU A 81 3.18 -24.40 -18.48
N VAL A 82 3.20 -23.60 -17.41
CA VAL A 82 3.82 -23.95 -16.12
C VAL A 82 2.78 -24.06 -15.01
N LYS A 83 2.80 -25.18 -14.28
CA LYS A 83 1.94 -25.39 -13.11
C LYS A 83 2.69 -25.06 -11.83
N GLY A 84 1.99 -24.49 -10.85
CA GLY A 84 2.52 -24.34 -9.50
C GLY A 84 2.80 -25.72 -8.87
N ASN A 85 3.88 -25.81 -8.10
CA ASN A 85 4.21 -27.02 -7.34
C ASN A 85 3.69 -26.88 -5.90
N PRO A 86 2.75 -27.74 -5.43
CA PRO A 86 2.25 -27.71 -4.07
C PRO A 86 3.33 -27.97 -3.01
N ALA A 87 4.33 -28.82 -3.28
CA ALA A 87 5.41 -29.06 -2.33
C ALA A 87 6.21 -27.78 -2.07
N GLN A 88 6.52 -27.06 -3.16
CA GLN A 88 7.23 -25.79 -3.11
C GLN A 88 6.42 -24.68 -2.44
N ARG A 89 5.09 -24.79 -2.38
CA ARG A 89 4.24 -23.83 -1.66
C ARG A 89 4.39 -23.98 -0.15
N VAL A 90 4.40 -25.21 0.37
CA VAL A 90 4.53 -25.50 1.80
C VAL A 90 5.90 -25.08 2.35
N GLU A 91 6.95 -25.20 1.54
CA GLU A 91 8.33 -24.82 1.91
C GLU A 91 8.50 -23.32 2.18
N ASN A 92 7.80 -22.45 1.44
CA ASN A 92 7.95 -20.99 1.55
C ASN A 92 6.75 -20.33 2.26
N SER A 93 5.88 -21.13 2.90
CA SER A 93 4.78 -20.67 3.77
C SER A 93 5.11 -20.79 5.26
N SER A 94 6.38 -21.05 5.60
CA SER A 94 6.93 -21.15 6.96
C SER A 94 7.94 -20.03 7.20
#